data_AF-A0ABD5SS96-F1
#
_entry.id   AF-A0ABD5SS96-F1
#
_cell.length_a   1.000
_cell.length_b   1.000
_cell.length_c   1.000
_cell.angle_alpha   90.00
_cell.angle_beta   90.00
_cell.angle_gamma   90.00
#
_symmetry.space_group_name_H-M   'P 1'
#
loop_
_entity.id
_entity.type
_entity.pdbx_description
1 polymer ?
#
loop_
_entity_poly.entity_id
_entity_poly.type
_entity_poly.pdbx_seq_one_letter_code
_entity_poly.pdbx_strand_id
1 'polypeptide(L)'
;MSDKNRHDMSDDTHEIATDGGMSDVERERQIDYMDVEINLLKPATPFMRDHLKIIWIGFGIWVLTTFAPITATRLAPDLMTSQMPLIGFPLHYFLLAVVGPGAALVLSVWYARKRDQIDEKYGIEQGVAEPETTDTDSVPDDAAATDGGIDE
;
A
#
# COMPACT_ATOMS: atom_id res chain seq x y z
N MET A 1 39.73 -35.43 -27.65
CA MET A 1 38.69 -35.62 -26.62
C MET A 1 37.83 -34.37 -26.65
N SER A 2 36.53 -34.52 -26.90
CA SER A 2 35.61 -33.41 -27.13
C SER A 2 34.81 -33.14 -25.86
N ASP A 3 34.99 -31.96 -25.27
CA ASP A 3 34.14 -31.45 -24.20
C ASP A 3 32.79 -31.01 -24.77
N LYS A 4 31.71 -31.66 -24.31
CA LYS A 4 30.34 -31.21 -24.57
C LYS A 4 29.87 -30.38 -23.38
N ASN A 5 29.92 -29.06 -23.59
CA ASN A 5 29.18 -28.06 -22.85
C ASN A 5 27.68 -28.40 -22.91
N ARG A 6 27.08 -28.77 -21.78
CA ARG A 6 25.63 -28.94 -21.64
C ARG A 6 25.20 -28.01 -20.50
N HIS A 7 24.90 -26.77 -20.88
CA HIS A 7 24.06 -25.89 -20.08
C HIS A 7 22.69 -26.55 -20.03
N ASP A 8 22.35 -27.08 -18.85
CA ASP A 8 21.01 -27.56 -18.57
C ASP A 8 20.12 -26.33 -18.37
N MET A 9 19.49 -25.89 -19.46
CA MET A 9 18.30 -25.05 -19.39
C MET A 9 17.18 -25.93 -18.84
N SER A 10 17.14 -26.09 -17.52
CA SER A 10 15.97 -26.61 -16.84
C SER A 10 14.92 -25.51 -16.85
N ASP A 11 14.15 -25.50 -17.93
CA ASP A 11 12.69 -25.54 -17.86
C ASP A 11 12.06 -24.51 -16.91
N ASP A 12 11.95 -23.27 -17.39
CA ASP A 12 11.03 -22.24 -16.86
C ASP A 12 9.58 -22.60 -17.23
N THR A 13 9.21 -23.85 -16.96
CA THR A 13 7.85 -24.34 -17.02
C THR A 13 7.24 -23.92 -15.70
N HIS A 14 6.61 -22.74 -15.70
CA HIS A 14 5.60 -22.40 -14.70
C HIS A 14 4.53 -23.51 -14.75
N GLU A 15 4.75 -24.60 -13.99
CA GLU A 15 3.74 -25.60 -13.73
C GLU A 15 2.55 -24.84 -13.17
N ILE A 16 1.48 -24.77 -13.96
CA ILE A 16 0.18 -24.29 -13.49
C ILE A 16 -0.33 -25.36 -12.54
N ALA A 17 0.17 -25.34 -11.31
CA ALA A 17 -0.26 -26.22 -10.25
C ALA A 17 -1.71 -25.84 -9.94
N THR A 18 -2.63 -26.74 -10.27
CA THR A 18 -4.02 -26.64 -9.83
C THR A 18 -4.03 -26.65 -8.31
N ASP A 19 -4.73 -25.70 -7.72
CA ASP A 19 -4.73 -25.47 -6.27
C ASP A 19 -5.47 -26.51 -5.43
N GLY A 20 -5.85 -27.63 -6.04
CA GLY A 20 -6.54 -28.74 -5.37
C GLY A 20 -7.89 -28.36 -4.76
N GLY A 21 -8.44 -27.17 -5.06
CA GLY A 21 -9.63 -26.64 -4.40
C GLY A 21 -9.41 -26.13 -2.97
N MET A 22 -8.16 -25.90 -2.56
CA MET A 22 -7.81 -25.38 -1.24
C MET A 22 -8.08 -23.87 -1.16
N SER A 23 -8.68 -23.40 -0.07
CA SER A 23 -8.90 -21.96 0.10
C SER A 23 -7.56 -21.23 0.28
N ASP A 24 -7.57 -19.92 0.02
CA ASP A 24 -6.40 -19.05 0.23
C ASP A 24 -5.88 -19.10 1.67
N VAL A 25 -6.77 -19.25 2.66
CA VAL A 25 -6.41 -19.30 4.08
C VAL A 25 -5.74 -20.62 4.43
N GLU A 26 -6.30 -21.73 3.96
CA GLU A 26 -5.69 -23.05 4.15
C GLU A 26 -4.31 -23.15 3.49
N ARG A 27 -4.16 -22.52 2.32
CA ARG A 27 -2.89 -22.47 1.60
C ARG A 27 -1.86 -21.62 2.34
N GLU A 28 -2.24 -20.45 2.86
CA GLU A 28 -1.34 -19.60 3.66
C GLU A 28 -0.78 -20.35 4.87
N ARG A 29 -1.60 -21.14 5.56
CA ARG A 29 -1.17 -21.93 6.74
C ARG A 29 -0.12 -23.00 6.44
N GLN A 30 0.01 -23.44 5.20
CA GLN A 30 0.98 -24.48 4.80
C GLN A 30 2.31 -23.90 4.29
N ILE A 31 2.39 -22.57 4.14
CA ILE A 31 3.56 -21.91 3.59
C ILE A 31 4.58 -21.68 4.71
N ASP A 32 5.80 -22.17 4.51
CA ASP A 32 6.95 -21.77 5.34
C ASP A 32 7.56 -20.48 4.77
N TYR A 33 7.40 -19.37 5.49
CA TYR A 33 7.91 -18.07 5.07
C TYR A 33 9.45 -17.99 4.98
N MET A 34 10.17 -18.94 5.58
CA MET A 34 11.65 -18.97 5.51
C MET A 34 12.17 -19.56 4.20
N ASP A 35 11.37 -20.40 3.54
CA ASP A 35 11.74 -21.08 2.29
C ASP A 35 11.13 -20.44 1.04
N VAL A 36 10.40 -19.33 1.21
CA VAL A 36 9.65 -18.67 0.13
C VAL A 36 10.36 -17.41 -0.33
N GLU A 37 10.56 -17.32 -1.64
CA GLU A 37 11.10 -16.10 -2.25
C GLU A 37 10.12 -14.93 -2.10
N ILE A 38 10.60 -13.86 -1.46
CA ILE A 38 9.83 -12.62 -1.27
C ILE A 38 9.93 -11.78 -2.55
N ASN A 39 8.96 -11.93 -3.44
CA ASN A 39 8.81 -11.06 -4.60
C ASN A 39 7.68 -10.04 -4.37
N LEU A 40 8.01 -8.74 -4.38
CA LEU A 40 7.05 -7.66 -4.11
C LEU A 40 6.01 -7.46 -5.21
N LEU A 41 6.35 -7.76 -6.48
CA LEU A 41 5.46 -7.55 -7.63
C LEU A 41 4.63 -8.80 -7.95
N LYS A 42 5.13 -9.98 -7.57
CA LYS A 42 4.46 -11.26 -7.72
C LYS A 42 4.59 -12.07 -6.42
N PRO A 43 3.85 -11.67 -5.36
CA PRO A 43 3.94 -12.34 -4.07
C PRO A 43 3.51 -13.80 -4.19
N ALA A 44 4.33 -14.68 -3.63
CA ALA A 44 4.07 -16.11 -3.61
C ALA A 44 2.91 -16.47 -2.66
N THR A 45 2.75 -15.74 -1.55
CA THR A 45 1.73 -16.06 -0.53
C THR A 45 0.36 -15.43 -0.85
N PRO A 46 -0.75 -16.17 -0.66
CA PRO A 46 -2.11 -15.63 -0.75
C PRO A 46 -2.37 -14.34 0.03
N PHE A 47 -1.89 -14.21 1.28
CA PHE A 47 -2.04 -13.01 2.09
C PHE A 47 -1.46 -11.77 1.39
N MET A 48 -0.20 -11.85 0.97
CA MET A 48 0.48 -10.76 0.29
C MET A 48 -0.17 -10.42 -1.06
N ARG A 49 -0.71 -11.42 -1.76
CA ARG A 49 -1.42 -11.24 -3.03
C ARG A 49 -2.72 -10.45 -2.85
N ASP A 50 -3.48 -10.75 -1.80
CA ASP A 50 -4.69 -9.99 -1.49
C ASP A 50 -4.37 -8.57 -1.07
N HIS A 51 -3.33 -8.37 -0.26
CA HIS A 51 -2.86 -7.05 0.11
C HIS A 51 -2.44 -6.23 -1.12
N LEU A 52 -1.67 -6.83 -2.03
CA LEU A 52 -1.22 -6.19 -3.26
C LEU A 52 -2.39 -5.80 -4.18
N LYS A 53 -3.45 -6.61 -4.27
CA LYS A 53 -4.67 -6.24 -5.03
C LYS A 53 -5.28 -4.94 -4.49
N ILE A 54 -5.36 -4.78 -3.16
CA ILE A 54 -5.93 -3.58 -2.54
C ILE A 54 -5.06 -2.36 -2.80
N ILE A 55 -3.73 -2.52 -2.74
CA ILE A 55 -2.78 -1.46 -3.09
C ILE A 55 -2.99 -1.02 -4.55
N TRP A 56 -3.12 -1.96 -5.49
CA TRP A 56 -3.36 -1.63 -6.90
C TRP A 56 -4.68 -0.92 -7.15
N ILE A 57 -5.75 -1.32 -6.45
CA ILE A 57 -7.04 -0.62 -6.52
C ILE A 57 -6.89 0.80 -5.99
N GLY A 58 -6.26 0.96 -4.82
CA GLY A 58 -6.00 2.26 -4.23
C GLY A 58 -5.14 3.15 -5.13
N PHE A 59 -4.10 2.59 -5.73
CA PHE A 59 -3.26 3.26 -6.72
C PHE A 59 -4.06 3.71 -7.94
N GLY A 60 -4.94 2.86 -8.48
CA GLY A 60 -5.80 3.23 -9.60
C GLY A 60 -6.74 4.40 -9.28
N ILE A 61 -7.36 4.37 -8.09
CA ILE A 61 -8.19 5.48 -7.60
C ILE A 61 -7.35 6.75 -7.44
N TRP A 62 -6.17 6.65 -6.81
CA TRP A 62 -5.27 7.78 -6.62
C TRP A 62 -4.80 8.40 -7.94
N VAL A 63 -4.43 7.56 -8.93
CA VAL A 63 -4.07 8.04 -10.27
C VAL A 63 -5.24 8.79 -10.88
N LEU A 64 -6.46 8.24 -10.79
CA LEU A 64 -7.64 8.90 -11.35
C LEU A 64 -7.90 10.24 -10.66
N THR A 65 -7.93 10.29 -9.33
CA THR A 65 -8.27 11.51 -8.60
C THR A 65 -7.19 12.59 -8.74
N THR A 66 -5.93 12.19 -8.88
CA THR A 66 -4.79 13.13 -9.02
C THR A 66 -4.63 13.63 -10.45
N PHE A 67 -4.69 12.74 -11.45
CA PHE A 67 -4.38 13.08 -12.83
C PHE A 67 -5.62 13.38 -13.69
N ALA A 68 -6.82 12.93 -13.31
CA ALA A 68 -8.01 13.23 -14.09
C ALA A 68 -8.30 14.74 -14.17
N PRO A 69 -8.17 15.56 -13.10
CA PRO A 69 -8.40 17.00 -13.23
C PRO A 69 -7.42 17.65 -14.21
N ILE A 70 -6.14 17.28 -14.16
CA ILE A 70 -5.10 17.84 -15.05
C ILE A 70 -5.37 17.43 -16.51
N THR A 71 -5.69 16.16 -16.71
CA THR A 71 -5.99 15.60 -18.04
C THR A 71 -7.28 16.20 -18.60
N ALA A 72 -8.32 16.32 -17.78
CA ALA A 72 -9.59 16.92 -18.17
C ALA A 72 -9.44 18.40 -18.52
N THR A 73 -8.58 19.16 -17.82
CA THR A 73 -8.30 20.57 -18.18
C THR A 73 -7.69 20.69 -19.57
N ARG A 74 -6.87 19.71 -19.98
CA ARG A 74 -6.31 19.67 -21.33
C ARG A 74 -7.34 19.28 -22.39
N LEU A 75 -8.23 18.34 -22.09
CA LEU A 75 -9.20 17.80 -23.05
C LEU A 75 -10.48 18.64 -23.17
N ALA A 76 -10.90 19.29 -22.08
CA ALA A 76 -12.14 20.06 -21.97
C ALA A 76 -11.90 21.37 -21.19
N PRO A 77 -11.07 22.29 -21.72
CA PRO A 77 -10.70 23.52 -21.03
C PRO A 77 -11.91 24.40 -20.71
N ASP A 78 -12.89 24.50 -21.61
CA ASP A 78 -14.08 25.35 -21.41
C ASP A 78 -14.90 24.89 -20.20
N LEU A 79 -15.10 23.57 -20.05
CA LEU A 79 -15.79 23.00 -18.89
C LEU A 79 -14.97 23.18 -17.61
N MET A 80 -13.67 22.90 -17.68
CA MET A 80 -12.79 22.92 -16.51
C MET A 80 -12.51 24.33 -16.01
N THR A 81 -12.59 25.34 -16.88
CA THR A 81 -12.42 26.75 -16.54
C THR A 81 -13.74 27.47 -16.22
N SER A 82 -14.88 26.82 -16.46
CA SER A 82 -16.20 27.35 -16.12
C SER A 82 -16.31 27.65 -14.63
N GLN A 83 -16.85 28.83 -14.31
CA GLN A 83 -17.10 29.25 -12.94
C GLN A 83 -18.23 28.41 -12.32
N MET A 84 -17.98 27.86 -11.14
CA MET A 84 -19.04 27.17 -10.42
C MET A 84 -20.01 28.16 -9.77
N PRO A 85 -21.34 27.92 -9.89
CA PRO A 85 -22.37 28.88 -9.49
C PRO A 85 -22.41 29.21 -8.00
N LEU A 86 -21.81 28.38 -7.13
CA LEU A 86 -21.84 28.60 -5.67
C LEU A 86 -20.55 29.23 -5.11
N ILE A 87 -19.40 28.89 -5.70
CA ILE A 87 -18.07 29.24 -5.19
C ILE A 87 -17.37 30.29 -6.06
N GLY A 88 -17.82 30.53 -7.29
CA GLY A 88 -17.31 31.59 -8.16
C GLY A 88 -15.91 31.35 -8.75
N PHE A 89 -15.25 30.23 -8.42
CA PHE A 89 -13.95 29.83 -8.96
C PHE A 89 -14.09 28.76 -10.04
N PRO A 90 -13.14 28.65 -10.97
CA PRO A 90 -13.09 27.59 -11.98
C PRO A 90 -13.14 26.16 -11.41
N LEU A 91 -13.80 25.24 -12.14
CA LEU A 91 -14.00 23.85 -11.71
C LEU A 91 -12.71 23.10 -11.39
N HIS A 92 -11.66 23.26 -12.20
CA HIS A 92 -10.38 22.57 -11.94
C HIS A 92 -9.79 22.92 -10.57
N TYR A 93 -9.88 24.17 -10.11
CA TYR A 93 -9.37 24.54 -8.78
C TYR A 93 -10.10 23.81 -7.66
N PHE A 94 -11.41 23.64 -7.77
CA PHE A 94 -12.17 22.87 -6.78
C PHE A 94 -11.79 21.39 -6.78
N LEU A 95 -11.63 20.78 -7.97
CA LEU A 95 -11.22 19.39 -8.08
C LEU A 95 -9.83 19.16 -7.47
N LEU A 96 -8.87 20.05 -7.73
CA LEU A 96 -7.54 19.93 -7.14
C LEU A 96 -7.53 20.23 -5.63
N ALA A 97 -8.22 21.28 -5.17
CA ALA A 97 -8.13 21.73 -3.78
C ALA A 97 -9.02 20.95 -2.81
N VAL A 98 -10.15 20.42 -3.28
CA VAL A 98 -11.13 19.72 -2.44
C VAL A 98 -11.13 18.23 -2.75
N VAL A 99 -11.34 17.87 -4.02
CA VAL A 99 -11.49 16.45 -4.39
C VAL A 99 -10.18 15.69 -4.24
N GLY A 100 -9.03 16.28 -4.58
CA GLY A 100 -7.71 15.65 -4.39
C GLY A 100 -7.44 15.27 -2.93
N PRO A 101 -7.36 16.23 -2.00
CA PRO A 101 -7.17 15.95 -0.58
C PRO A 101 -8.29 15.11 0.03
N GLY A 102 -9.56 15.40 -0.33
CA GLY A 102 -10.71 14.65 0.16
C GLY A 102 -10.69 13.18 -0.25
N ALA A 103 -10.30 12.89 -1.50
CA ALA A 103 -10.12 11.53 -1.97
C ALA A 103 -9.00 10.82 -1.23
N ALA A 104 -7.89 11.49 -0.92
CA ALA A 104 -6.80 10.91 -0.13
C ALA A 104 -7.29 10.50 1.28
N LEU A 105 -8.05 11.36 1.96
CA LEU A 105 -8.63 11.05 3.28
C LEU A 105 -9.58 9.85 3.22
N VAL A 106 -10.48 9.84 2.23
CA VAL A 106 -11.41 8.72 2.02
C VAL A 106 -10.64 7.43 1.73
N LEU A 107 -9.60 7.50 0.90
CA LEU A 107 -8.77 6.36 0.54
C LEU A 107 -8.02 5.81 1.74
N SER A 108 -7.48 6.66 2.62
CA SER A 108 -6.82 6.25 3.86
C SER A 108 -7.76 5.46 4.77
N VAL A 109 -8.97 5.99 5.00
CA VAL A 109 -9.98 5.34 5.83
C VAL A 109 -10.45 4.03 5.22
N TRP A 110 -10.66 4.00 3.90
CA TRP A 110 -11.04 2.78 3.18
C TRP A 110 -9.93 1.73 3.22
N TYR A 111 -8.68 2.14 3.00
CA TYR A 111 -7.51 1.26 3.00
C TYR A 111 -7.28 0.64 4.37
N ALA A 112 -7.39 1.43 5.45
CA ALA A 112 -7.28 0.91 6.82
C ALA A 112 -8.29 -0.22 7.07
N ARG A 113 -9.58 0.02 6.78
CA ARG A 113 -10.63 -1.02 6.93
C ARG A 113 -10.36 -2.25 6.07
N LYS A 114 -9.83 -2.05 4.87
CA LYS A 114 -9.54 -3.14 3.94
C LYS A 114 -8.33 -3.96 4.37
N ARG A 115 -7.32 -3.32 4.96
CA ARG A 115 -6.19 -4.01 5.59
C ARG A 115 -6.68 -4.85 6.76
N ASP A 116 -7.49 -4.29 7.65
CA ASP A 116 -8.01 -5.00 8.82
C ASP A 116 -8.85 -6.22 8.41
N GLN A 117 -9.65 -6.12 7.33
CA GLN A 117 -10.40 -7.25 6.77
C GLN A 117 -9.49 -8.36 6.22
N ILE A 118 -8.32 -8.02 5.66
CA ILE A 118 -7.35 -9.03 5.24
C ILE A 118 -6.74 -9.69 6.49
N ASP A 119 -6.31 -8.89 7.46
CA ASP A 119 -5.71 -9.42 8.70
C ASP A 119 -6.68 -10.39 9.39
N GLU A 120 -7.96 -10.04 9.49
CA GLU A 120 -9.03 -10.91 10.01
C GLU A 120 -9.22 -12.19 9.17
N LYS A 121 -9.25 -12.07 7.83
CA LYS A 121 -9.38 -13.23 6.92
C LYS A 121 -8.29 -14.27 7.15
N TYR A 122 -7.06 -13.83 7.42
CA TYR A 122 -5.90 -14.71 7.61
C TYR A 122 -5.61 -15.02 9.09
N GLY A 123 -6.39 -14.47 10.03
CA GLY A 123 -6.23 -14.70 11.47
C GLY A 123 -4.99 -14.05 12.08
N ILE A 124 -4.54 -12.92 11.50
CA ILE A 124 -3.41 -12.16 12.02
C ILE A 124 -3.92 -11.29 13.16
N GLU A 125 -3.69 -11.73 14.39
CA GLU A 125 -3.95 -10.91 15.58
C GLU A 125 -2.80 -9.90 15.74
N GLN A 126 -3.12 -8.61 15.64
CA GLN A 126 -2.21 -7.57 16.13
C GLN A 126 -2.28 -7.63 17.66
N GLY A 127 -1.31 -8.32 18.27
CA GLY A 127 -1.15 -8.28 19.72
C GLY A 127 -1.07 -6.82 20.15
N VAL A 128 -2.07 -6.36 20.91
CA VAL A 128 -1.92 -5.13 21.68
C VAL A 128 -0.77 -5.46 22.61
N ALA A 129 0.40 -4.86 22.37
CA ALA A 129 1.43 -4.86 23.39
C ALA A 129 0.74 -4.28 24.62
N GLU A 130 0.51 -5.11 25.65
CA GLU A 130 0.23 -4.59 26.97
C GLU A 130 1.27 -3.51 27.22
N PRO A 131 0.88 -2.30 27.67
CA PRO A 131 1.88 -1.32 28.02
C PRO A 131 2.81 -2.02 28.99
N GLU A 132 4.05 -2.27 28.54
CA GLU A 132 5.14 -2.67 29.42
C GLU A 132 5.01 -1.66 30.56
N THR A 133 4.60 -2.14 31.74
CA THR A 133 4.61 -1.34 32.94
C THR A 133 6.07 -1.00 33.11
N THR A 134 6.48 0.14 32.57
CA THR A 134 7.77 0.74 32.84
C THR A 134 7.77 0.90 34.34
N ASP A 135 8.46 -0.02 35.00
CA ASP A 135 8.82 0.13 36.40
C ASP A 135 9.31 1.56 36.55
N THR A 136 8.67 2.22 37.50
CA THR A 136 8.78 3.64 37.78
C THR A 136 10.20 3.91 38.27
N ASP A 137 11.14 4.07 37.35
CA ASP A 137 12.44 4.66 37.64
C ASP A 137 12.81 5.66 36.54
N SER A 138 12.15 6.82 36.65
CA SER A 138 12.79 8.13 36.57
C SER A 138 13.61 8.46 35.32
N VAL A 139 12.95 8.69 34.18
CA VAL A 139 13.42 9.70 33.22
C VAL A 139 12.21 10.50 32.74
N PRO A 140 12.13 11.82 33.01
CA PRO A 140 11.05 12.64 32.49
C PRO A 140 11.28 12.94 31.01
N ASP A 141 10.27 12.60 30.22
CA ASP A 141 10.14 12.92 28.81
C ASP A 141 9.57 14.34 28.71
N ASP A 142 10.45 15.35 28.65
CA ASP A 142 10.11 16.68 28.14
C ASP A 142 11.32 17.33 27.47
N ALA A 143 11.06 17.94 26.32
CA ALA A 143 12.02 18.29 25.29
C ALA A 143 12.89 19.52 25.61
N ALA A 144 14.14 19.52 25.12
CA ALA A 144 14.68 20.54 24.20
C ALA A 144 16.15 20.25 23.86
N ALA A 145 16.48 20.20 22.57
CA ALA A 145 17.86 20.30 22.11
C ALA A 145 18.33 21.76 22.26
N THR A 146 19.31 22.01 23.13
CA THR A 146 19.99 23.31 23.21
C THR A 146 21.16 23.33 22.23
N ASP A 147 21.10 24.29 21.30
CA ASP A 147 22.14 24.64 20.33
C ASP A 147 23.42 25.11 21.05
N GLY A 148 24.57 24.74 20.49
CA GLY A 148 25.88 24.87 21.11
C GLY A 148 26.44 26.29 21.10
N GLY A 149 26.89 26.75 22.27
CA GLY A 149 27.75 27.90 22.43
C GLY A 149 28.59 27.74 23.70
N ILE A 150 29.91 27.64 23.56
CA ILE A 150 30.84 27.82 24.67
C ILE A 150 31.30 29.28 24.66
N ASP A 151 30.93 30.03 25.69
CA ASP A 151 31.49 31.36 25.94
C ASP A 151 32.63 31.22 26.98
N GLU A 152 33.84 31.53 26.50
CA GLU A 152 35.11 31.91 27.17
C GLU A 152 35.76 30.97 28.21
#